data_AF-A0A518VFK1-F1
#
_entry.id   AF-A0A518VFK1-F1
#
_cell.length_a   1.000
_cell.length_b   1.000
_cell.length_c   1.000
_cell.angle_alpha   90.00
_cell.angle_beta   90.00
_cell.angle_gamma   90.00
#
_symmetry.space_group_name_H-M   'P 1'
#
loop_
_entity.id
_entity.type
_entity.pdbx_description
1 polymer ?
#
loop_
_entity_poly.entity_id
_entity_poly.type
_entity_poly.pdbx_seq_one_letter_code
_entity_poly.pdbx_strand_id
1 'polypeptide(L)'
;MVIEANCPLVYLPKDLKKECKKIASELLHIGIMTNLDVDALARFLYARKMYIKVTDALLKTELTVQRKQAIHDEDGAVMDMNEWEEADVAYLDLLINQDKLFKQCRSAASDLGLTKGYRTFPLCI
;
A
#
# COMPACT_ATOMS: atom_id res chain seq x y z
N MET A 1 6.48 -35.65 -2.65
CA MET A 1 5.76 -34.81 -3.63
C MET A 1 6.25 -33.39 -3.45
N VAL A 2 7.00 -32.85 -4.41
CA VAL A 2 7.40 -31.44 -4.39
C VAL A 2 6.16 -30.65 -4.79
N ILE A 3 5.44 -30.11 -3.81
CA ILE A 3 4.33 -29.19 -4.09
C ILE A 3 4.99 -27.87 -4.51
N GLU A 4 5.29 -27.72 -5.80
CA GLU A 4 5.64 -26.41 -6.31
C GLU A 4 4.38 -25.55 -6.21
N ALA A 5 4.44 -24.51 -5.37
CA ALA A 5 3.51 -23.39 -5.43
C ALA A 5 3.67 -22.74 -6.81
N ASN A 6 2.96 -23.27 -7.82
CA ASN A 6 2.86 -22.59 -9.09
C ASN A 6 2.06 -21.32 -8.83
N CYS A 7 2.78 -20.22 -8.84
CA CYS A 7 2.33 -18.91 -8.47
C CYS A 7 2.22 -18.14 -9.77
N PRO A 8 1.11 -18.27 -10.54
CA PRO A 8 0.93 -17.65 -11.85
C PRO A 8 0.64 -16.15 -11.69
N LEU A 9 1.49 -15.46 -10.94
CA LEU A 9 1.31 -14.06 -10.62
C LEU A 9 1.85 -13.19 -11.74
N VAL A 10 1.20 -13.21 -12.90
CA VAL A 10 1.59 -12.42 -14.06
C VAL A 10 1.73 -10.93 -13.69
N TYR A 11 0.89 -10.45 -12.77
CA TYR A 11 0.82 -9.06 -12.31
C TYR A 11 1.84 -8.66 -11.23
N LEU A 12 2.56 -9.61 -10.62
CA LEU A 12 3.47 -9.32 -9.52
C LEU A 12 4.90 -9.02 -10.04
N PRO A 13 5.57 -7.95 -9.57
CA PRO A 13 6.94 -7.66 -9.96
C PRO A 13 7.91 -8.76 -9.47
N LYS A 14 9.07 -8.86 -10.14
CA LYS A 14 10.00 -10.00 -10.00
C LYS A 14 10.52 -10.18 -8.57
N ASP A 15 10.67 -9.10 -7.83
CA ASP A 15 11.09 -9.09 -6.43
C ASP A 15 10.03 -9.72 -5.53
N LEU A 16 8.79 -9.25 -5.65
CA LEU A 16 7.66 -9.79 -4.88
C LEU A 16 7.36 -11.25 -5.23
N LYS A 17 7.59 -11.68 -6.48
CA LYS A 17 7.48 -13.11 -6.88
C LYS A 17 8.42 -14.02 -6.08
N LYS A 18 9.65 -13.56 -5.81
CA LYS A 18 10.63 -14.34 -5.03
C LYS A 18 10.20 -14.44 -3.57
N GLU A 19 9.78 -13.31 -2.99
CA GLU A 19 9.28 -13.27 -1.62
C GLU A 19 8.03 -14.13 -1.45
N CYS A 20 7.08 -14.05 -2.40
CA CYS A 20 5.88 -14.87 -2.42
C CYS A 20 6.20 -16.36 -2.48
N LYS A 21 7.12 -16.79 -3.35
CA LYS A 21 7.54 -18.20 -3.42
C LYS A 21 8.17 -18.68 -2.11
N LYS A 22 9.02 -17.85 -1.50
CA LYS A 22 9.67 -18.18 -0.22
C LYS A 22 8.63 -18.37 0.88
N ILE A 23 7.77 -17.38 1.10
CA ILE A 23 6.73 -17.42 2.13
C ILE A 23 5.73 -18.55 1.85
N ALA A 24 5.30 -18.72 0.60
CA ALA A 24 4.39 -19.82 0.22
C ALA A 24 5.00 -21.19 0.53
N SER A 25 6.29 -21.40 0.24
CA SER A 25 6.96 -22.68 0.53
C SER A 25 7.04 -22.97 2.03
N GLU A 26 7.30 -21.95 2.85
CA GLU A 26 7.32 -22.07 4.31
C GLU A 26 5.91 -22.38 4.85
N LEU A 27 4.88 -21.67 4.37
CA LEU A 27 3.50 -21.86 4.80
C LEU A 27 2.90 -23.21 4.35
N LEU A 28 3.25 -23.68 3.15
CA LEU A 28 2.90 -25.02 2.64
C LEU A 28 3.58 -26.11 3.48
N HIS A 29 4.85 -25.90 3.86
CA HIS A 29 5.60 -26.87 4.67
C HIS A 29 5.00 -27.04 6.07
N ILE A 30 4.52 -25.96 6.68
CA ILE A 30 3.85 -25.99 7.99
C ILE A 30 2.39 -26.49 7.86
N GLY A 31 1.86 -26.62 6.63
CA GLY A 31 0.51 -27.11 6.36
C GLY A 31 -0.60 -26.12 6.69
N ILE A 32 -0.25 -24.83 6.84
CA ILE A 32 -1.20 -23.75 7.14
C ILE A 32 -1.93 -23.30 5.87
N MET A 33 -1.20 -23.35 4.75
CA MET A 33 -1.63 -22.80 3.48
C MET A 33 -1.72 -23.91 2.44
N THR A 34 -2.71 -23.82 1.57
CA THR A 34 -2.88 -24.71 0.41
C THR A 34 -2.49 -24.00 -0.87
N ASN A 35 -2.34 -24.74 -1.97
CA ASN A 35 -2.12 -24.14 -3.29
C ASN A 35 -3.26 -23.20 -3.74
N LEU A 36 -4.46 -23.29 -3.14
CA LEU A 36 -5.59 -22.42 -3.44
C LEU A 36 -5.41 -21.00 -2.87
N ASP A 37 -4.58 -20.87 -1.85
CA ASP A 37 -4.39 -19.64 -1.09
C ASP A 37 -3.33 -18.72 -1.72
N VAL A 38 -2.65 -19.17 -2.78
CA VAL A 38 -1.52 -18.49 -3.42
C VAL A 38 -1.90 -17.08 -3.91
N ASP A 39 -3.13 -16.90 -4.37
CA ASP A 39 -3.65 -15.59 -4.78
C ASP A 39 -3.89 -14.65 -3.59
N ALA A 40 -4.33 -15.17 -2.45
CA ALA A 40 -4.50 -14.37 -1.23
C ALA A 40 -3.15 -13.89 -0.70
N LEU A 41 -2.11 -14.74 -0.74
CA LEU A 41 -0.73 -14.35 -0.40
C LEU A 41 -0.18 -13.28 -1.36
N ALA A 42 -0.46 -13.42 -2.65
CA ALA A 42 -0.05 -12.43 -3.64
C ALA A 42 -0.68 -11.05 -3.39
N ARG A 43 -1.99 -11.03 -3.13
CA ARG A 43 -2.73 -9.80 -2.79
C ARG A 43 -2.21 -9.17 -1.52
N PHE A 44 -1.93 -9.97 -0.50
CA PHE A 44 -1.34 -9.52 0.74
C PHE A 44 0.02 -8.84 0.51
N LEU A 45 0.94 -9.49 -0.20
CA LEU A 45 2.27 -8.95 -0.46
C LEU A 45 2.24 -7.67 -1.31
N TYR A 46 1.36 -7.64 -2.31
CA TYR A 46 1.17 -6.46 -3.14
C TYR A 46 0.63 -5.27 -2.33
N ALA A 47 -0.44 -5.49 -1.56
CA ALA A 47 -1.04 -4.46 -0.72
C ALA A 47 -0.03 -3.94 0.33
N ARG A 48 0.77 -4.84 0.93
CA ARG A 48 1.83 -4.46 1.89
C ARG A 48 2.88 -3.57 1.25
N LYS A 49 3.37 -3.93 0.06
CA LYS A 49 4.37 -3.13 -0.66
C LYS A 49 3.83 -1.74 -1.02
N MET A 50 2.58 -1.66 -1.46
CA MET A 50 1.96 -0.38 -1.78
C MET A 50 1.70 0.45 -0.54
N TYR A 51 1.29 -0.17 0.57
CA TYR A 51 1.11 0.51 1.85
C TYR A 51 2.38 1.21 2.32
N ILE A 52 3.54 0.51 2.25
CA ILE A 52 4.83 1.08 2.62
C ILE A 52 5.15 2.28 1.71
N LYS A 53 4.97 2.14 0.39
CA LYS A 53 5.22 3.24 -0.56
C LYS A 53 4.34 4.47 -0.30
N VAL A 54 3.05 4.26 -0.02
CA VAL A 54 2.12 5.36 0.28
C VAL A 54 2.45 6.01 1.61
N THR A 55 2.83 5.23 2.62
CA THR A 55 3.31 5.74 3.92
C THR A 55 4.59 6.55 3.77
N ASP A 56 5.56 6.08 2.98
CA ASP A 56 6.80 6.81 2.69
C ASP A 56 6.52 8.13 1.95
N ALA A 57 5.51 8.16 1.10
CA ALA A 57 5.06 9.39 0.43
C ALA A 57 4.38 10.34 1.42
N LEU A 58 3.48 9.84 2.28
CA LEU A 58 2.83 10.62 3.34
C LEU A 58 3.84 11.29 4.27
N LEU A 59 4.89 10.58 4.68
CA LEU A 59 5.93 11.13 5.55
C LEU A 59 6.77 12.23 4.88
N LYS A 60 6.76 12.31 3.55
CA LYS A 60 7.50 13.32 2.78
C LYS A 60 6.62 14.50 2.36
N THR A 61 5.30 14.32 2.32
CA THR A 61 4.34 15.36 1.94
C THR A 61 3.98 16.20 3.16
N GLU A 62 4.03 17.52 3.02
CA GLU A 62 3.57 18.43 4.08
C GLU A 62 2.04 18.45 4.14
N LEU A 63 1.49 18.69 5.33
CA LEU A 63 0.04 18.68 5.55
C LEU A 63 -0.65 19.85 4.84
N THR A 64 0.07 20.95 4.64
CA THR A 64 -0.44 22.21 4.09
C THR A 64 0.41 22.69 2.92
N VAL A 65 -0.23 23.37 1.97
CA VAL A 65 0.43 23.98 0.81
C VAL A 65 0.16 25.47 0.84
N GLN A 66 1.22 26.27 0.74
CA GLN A 66 1.09 27.70 0.53
C GLN A 66 0.79 28.00 -0.94
N ARG A 67 -0.32 28.68 -1.19
CA ARG A 67 -0.70 29.14 -2.53
C ARG A 67 -0.59 30.66 -2.58
N LYS A 68 -0.05 31.17 -3.69
CA LYS A 68 0.02 32.61 -3.97
C LYS A 68 -0.81 32.88 -5.21
N GLN A 69 -1.73 33.84 -5.13
CA GLN A 69 -2.48 34.31 -6.29
C GLN A 69 -2.25 35.80 -6.48
N ALA A 70 -1.79 36.17 -7.68
CA ALA A 70 -1.66 37.56 -8.09
C ALA A 70 -3.06 38.11 -8.42
N ILE A 71 -3.44 39.20 -7.76
CA ILE A 71 -4.63 39.97 -8.09
C ILE A 71 -4.22 40.95 -9.21
N HIS A 72 -4.89 40.86 -10.36
CA HIS A 72 -4.69 41.77 -11.48
C HIS A 72 -5.82 42.80 -11.54
N ASP A 73 -5.46 44.04 -11.88
CA ASP A 73 -6.39 45.13 -12.16
C ASP A 73 -7.05 44.99 -13.55
N GLU A 74 -8.06 45.82 -13.84
CA GLU A 74 -8.77 45.84 -15.14
C GLU A 74 -7.85 46.07 -16.36
N ASP A 75 -6.66 46.67 -16.15
CA ASP A 75 -5.61 46.90 -17.15
C ASP A 75 -4.47 45.85 -17.13
N GLY A 76 -4.61 44.78 -16.34
CA GLY A 76 -3.64 43.66 -16.28
C GLY A 76 -2.43 43.89 -15.38
N ALA A 77 -2.31 45.05 -14.73
CA ALA A 77 -1.25 45.32 -13.74
C ALA A 77 -1.48 44.51 -12.45
N VAL A 78 -0.43 43.88 -11.91
CA VAL A 78 -0.50 43.14 -10.63
C VAL A 78 -0.58 44.14 -9.48
N MET A 79 -1.67 44.08 -8.70
CA MET A 79 -1.91 45.00 -7.58
C MET A 79 -1.46 44.44 -6.23
N ASP A 80 -1.71 43.15 -5.96
CA ASP A 80 -1.45 42.55 -4.66
C ASP A 80 -1.29 41.03 -4.77
N MET A 81 -0.62 40.43 -3.78
CA MET A 81 -0.40 38.98 -3.68
C MET A 81 -1.14 38.44 -2.46
N ASN A 82 -2.25 37.74 -2.69
CA ASN A 82 -2.91 37.00 -1.62
C ASN A 82 -2.14 35.70 -1.34
N GLU A 83 -1.79 35.49 -0.07
CA GLU A 83 -1.21 34.24 0.44
C GLU A 83 -2.21 33.57 1.39
N TRP A 84 -2.53 32.31 1.13
CA TRP A 84 -3.29 31.48 2.05
C TRP A 84 -2.69 30.08 2.16
N GLU A 85 -2.94 29.48 3.31
CA GLU A 85 -2.55 28.12 3.63
C GLU A 85 -3.78 27.22 3.53
N GLU A 86 -3.70 26.21 2.68
CA GLU A 86 -4.76 25.20 2.52
C GLU A 86 -4.19 23.80 2.77
N ALA A 87 -5.02 22.87 3.22
CA ALA A 87 -4.63 21.48 3.34
C ALA A 87 -4.24 20.91 1.97
N ASP A 88 -3.15 20.13 1.93
CA ASP A 88 -2.75 19.47 0.68
C ASP A 88 -3.78 18.38 0.33
N VAL A 89 -4.49 18.58 -0.78
CA VAL A 89 -5.43 17.58 -1.32
C VAL A 89 -4.69 16.26 -1.61
N ALA A 90 -3.43 16.32 -2.04
CA ALA A 90 -2.63 15.13 -2.29
C ALA A 90 -2.32 14.37 -0.99
N TYR A 91 -2.13 15.07 0.13
CA TYR A 91 -1.94 14.44 1.44
C TYR A 91 -3.21 13.68 1.87
N LEU A 92 -4.38 14.28 1.71
CA LEU A 92 -5.67 13.63 2.02
C LEU A 92 -5.87 12.36 1.17
N ASP A 93 -5.59 12.42 -0.12
CA ASP A 93 -5.69 11.27 -1.02
C ASP A 93 -4.73 10.14 -0.63
N LEU A 94 -3.49 10.47 -0.27
CA LEU A 94 -2.52 9.50 0.21
C LEU A 94 -2.98 8.83 1.51
N LEU A 95 -3.59 9.59 2.43
CA LEU A 95 -4.11 9.07 3.70
C LEU A 95 -5.28 8.09 3.47
N ILE A 96 -6.21 8.45 2.59
CA ILE A 96 -7.32 7.57 2.20
C ILE A 96 -6.80 6.29 1.55
N ASN A 97 -5.79 6.40 0.69
CA ASN A 97 -5.19 5.25 0.02
C ASN A 97 -4.43 4.35 1.02
N GLN A 98 -3.76 4.93 2.01
CA GLN A 98 -3.11 4.18 3.09
C GLN A 98 -4.12 3.32 3.87
N ASP A 99 -5.26 3.89 4.28
CA ASP A 99 -6.31 3.16 4.99
C ASP A 99 -6.94 2.03 4.15
N LYS A 100 -7.20 2.30 2.86
CA LYS A 100 -7.70 1.27 1.92
C LYS A 100 -6.72 0.11 1.80
N LEU A 101 -5.43 0.39 1.64
CA LEU A 101 -4.39 -0.64 1.53
C LEU A 101 -4.24 -1.45 2.82
N PHE A 102 -4.34 -0.81 3.98
CA PHE A 102 -4.34 -1.48 5.27
C PHE A 102 -5.52 -2.47 5.39
N LYS A 103 -6.72 -2.05 5.01
CA LYS A 103 -7.91 -2.92 5.01
C LYS A 103 -7.76 -4.10 4.04
N GLN A 104 -7.19 -3.88 2.85
CA GLN A 104 -6.90 -4.94 1.89
C GLN A 104 -5.88 -5.96 2.43
N CYS A 105 -4.80 -5.49 3.06
CA CYS A 105 -3.83 -6.35 3.75
C CYS A 105 -4.51 -7.23 4.80
N ARG A 106 -5.35 -6.63 5.65
CA ARG A 106 -6.06 -7.35 6.71
C ARG A 106 -7.03 -8.39 6.18
N SER A 107 -7.77 -8.07 5.11
CA SER A 107 -8.67 -9.02 4.44
C SER A 107 -7.90 -10.22 3.89
N ALA A 108 -6.83 -9.96 3.13
CA ALA A 108 -6.01 -11.02 2.55
C ALA A 108 -5.34 -11.90 3.63
N ALA A 109 -4.89 -11.31 4.73
CA ALA A 109 -4.36 -12.05 5.88
C ALA A 109 -5.43 -12.92 6.56
N SER A 110 -6.69 -12.45 6.59
CA SER A 110 -7.81 -13.22 7.12
C SER A 110 -8.16 -14.42 6.24
N ASP A 111 -8.14 -14.25 4.92
CA ASP A 111 -8.39 -15.33 3.95
C ASP A 111 -7.33 -16.45 4.10
N LEU A 112 -6.09 -16.09 4.42
CA LEU A 112 -4.99 -17.02 4.67
C LEU A 112 -5.02 -17.69 6.06
N GLY A 113 -6.00 -17.35 6.92
CA GLY A 113 -6.06 -17.86 8.30
C GLY A 113 -4.93 -17.35 9.21
N LEU A 114 -4.15 -16.35 8.78
CA LEU A 114 -3.01 -15.80 9.53
C LEU A 114 -3.46 -14.98 10.75
N THR A 115 -4.74 -14.60 10.82
CA THR A 115 -5.32 -13.75 11.88
C THR A 115 -5.58 -14.44 13.22
N LYS A 116 -5.63 -15.78 13.28
CA LYS A 116 -5.96 -16.54 14.51
C LYS A 116 -4.78 -17.31 15.13
N GLY A 117 -3.74 -17.64 14.37
CA GLY A 117 -2.64 -18.50 14.84
C GLY A 117 -1.27 -17.83 14.97
N TYR A 118 -1.00 -16.77 14.21
CA TYR A 118 0.35 -16.22 14.09
C TYR A 118 0.40 -14.78 14.58
N ARG A 119 0.50 -14.63 15.90
CA ARG A 119 0.96 -13.39 16.56
C ARG A 119 2.42 -13.03 16.21
N THR A 120 3.06 -13.82 15.34
CA THR A 120 4.50 -13.84 15.06
C THR A 120 4.87 -13.45 13.64
N PHE A 121 3.92 -13.16 12.75
CA PHE A 121 4.29 -12.47 11.51
C PHE A 121 4.22 -10.96 11.78
N PRO A 122 5.36 -10.27 11.90
CA PRO A 122 5.42 -8.80 12.03
C PRO A 122 5.00 -8.08 10.73
N LEU A 123 4.22 -8.76 9.88
CA LEU A 123 3.82 -8.36 8.55
C LEU A 123 2.35 -7.92 8.47
N CYS A 124 1.56 -8.22 9.50
CA CYS A 124 0.34 -7.46 9.75
C CYS A 124 0.78 -6.22 10.52
N ILE A 125 0.74 -5.09 9.82
CA ILE A 125 0.92 -3.73 10.35
C ILE A 125 0.25 -3.60 11.74
#